data_AF-A0A496AXM7-F1
#
_entry.id   AF-A0A496AXM7-F1
#
_cell.length_a   1.000
_cell.length_b   1.000
_cell.length_c   1.000
_cell.angle_alpha   90.00
_cell.angle_beta   90.00
_cell.angle_gamma   90.00
#
_symmetry.space_group_name_H-M   'P 1'
#
loop_
_entity.id
_entity.type
_entity.pdbx_description
1 polymer ?
#
loop_
_entity_poly.entity_id
_entity_poly.type
_entity_poly.pdbx_seq_one_letter_code
_entity_poly.pdbx_strand_id
1 'polypeptide(L)'
;MQFPLVYVSAGIHGDEPAGVECAIRLIQQLSDNQQYKYWDFLLDTYNWMISPCDNPYGYERDTRENAVGLDLNRMFETPEQTKETEFIVESIRRIPQQKHINSHAGSNRLAITLALDLHEDMDSAGFYLWERRRTYHKPIGDAIVAKVNSVCNINRSSIIEGHHNDNGVITLLDQITSKGWTRGRYLAEHENTPCLILETPTRLDWNTRVKAHMVAIQAAIDMLYVNPL
;
A
#
# COMPACT_ATOMS: atom_id res chain seq x y z
N MET A 1 13.08 -1.05 -22.54
CA MET A 1 11.70 -1.23 -22.03
C MET A 1 11.63 -0.54 -20.69
N GLN A 2 10.52 0.12 -20.37
CA GLN A 2 10.34 0.75 -19.06
C GLN A 2 9.46 -0.17 -18.22
N PHE A 3 9.97 -0.63 -17.09
CA PHE A 3 9.29 -1.57 -16.21
C PHE A 3 8.25 -0.84 -15.33
N PRO A 4 7.08 -1.44 -15.05
CA PRO A 4 6.07 -0.84 -14.17
C PRO A 4 6.68 -0.58 -12.78
N LEU A 5 6.32 0.54 -12.14
CA LEU A 5 6.78 0.87 -10.80
C LEU A 5 5.77 0.41 -9.74
N VAL A 6 6.20 -0.44 -8.81
CA VAL A 6 5.43 -0.81 -7.63
C VAL A 6 5.91 0.03 -6.45
N TYR A 7 4.96 0.64 -5.73
CA TYR A 7 5.24 1.37 -4.49
C TYR A 7 4.73 0.56 -3.29
N VAL A 8 5.63 0.22 -2.36
CA VAL A 8 5.27 -0.39 -1.07
C VAL A 8 5.59 0.58 0.05
N SER A 9 4.61 0.88 0.91
CA SER A 9 4.78 1.78 2.04
C SER A 9 4.27 1.18 3.34
N ALA A 10 4.88 1.55 4.46
CA ALA A 10 4.53 1.01 5.77
C ALA A 10 4.85 1.97 6.92
N GLY A 11 4.20 1.74 8.06
CA GLY A 11 4.49 2.44 9.31
C GLY A 11 4.11 3.91 9.26
N ILE A 12 3.03 4.27 8.56
CA ILE A 12 2.50 5.64 8.61
C ILE A 12 1.80 5.94 9.94
N HIS A 13 1.24 4.91 10.56
CA HIS A 13 0.95 4.89 11.99
C HIS A 13 2.05 4.11 12.69
N GLY A 14 2.59 4.67 13.78
CA GLY A 14 3.75 4.09 14.45
C GLY A 14 3.45 2.84 15.28
N ASP A 15 2.21 2.70 15.72
CA ASP A 15 1.66 1.55 16.45
C ASP A 15 1.23 0.38 15.54
N GLU A 16 1.62 0.41 14.27
CA GLU A 16 1.38 -0.64 13.26
C GLU A 16 2.71 -1.26 12.73
N PRO A 17 3.51 -1.89 13.62
CA PRO A 17 4.88 -2.28 13.34
C PRO A 17 5.05 -3.50 12.40
N ALA A 18 4.04 -4.35 12.21
CA ALA A 18 4.16 -5.55 11.36
C ALA A 18 4.34 -5.19 9.88
N GLY A 19 3.75 -4.07 9.43
CA GLY A 19 3.97 -3.53 8.09
C GLY A 19 5.43 -3.13 7.88
N VAL A 20 6.05 -2.49 8.87
CA VAL A 20 7.46 -2.05 8.83
C VAL A 20 8.39 -3.25 8.68
N GLU A 21 8.21 -4.27 9.51
CA GLU A 21 8.98 -5.52 9.42
C GLU A 21 8.79 -6.22 8.07
N CYS A 22 7.56 -6.24 7.56
CA CYS A 22 7.29 -6.81 6.23
C CYS A 22 8.04 -6.06 5.13
N ALA A 23 8.06 -4.73 5.16
CA ALA A 23 8.78 -3.91 4.19
C ALA A 23 10.30 -4.13 4.25
N ILE A 24 10.88 -4.25 5.46
CA ILE A 24 12.29 -4.58 5.65
C ILE A 24 12.59 -5.98 5.08
N ARG A 25 11.76 -6.99 5.37
CA ARG A 25 11.91 -8.33 4.82
C ARG A 25 11.77 -8.35 3.31
N LEU A 26 10.88 -7.53 2.74
CA LEU A 26 10.77 -7.39 1.29
C LEU A 26 12.09 -6.87 0.70
N ILE A 27 12.68 -5.81 1.28
CA ILE A 27 13.98 -5.28 0.84
C ILE A 27 15.07 -6.37 0.91
N GLN A 28 15.12 -7.13 2.01
CA GLN A 28 16.07 -8.24 2.17
C GLN A 28 15.87 -9.31 1.10
N GLN A 29 14.63 -9.73 0.84
CA GLN A 29 14.32 -10.76 -0.15
C GLN A 29 14.58 -10.29 -1.59
N LEU A 30 14.34 -9.01 -1.89
CA LEU A 30 14.69 -8.39 -3.17
C LEU A 30 16.21 -8.19 -3.36
N SER A 31 16.99 -8.23 -2.29
CA SER A 31 18.45 -8.04 -2.35
C SER A 31 19.23 -9.36 -2.39
N ASP A 32 18.60 -10.48 -2.01
CA ASP A 32 19.22 -11.81 -1.96
C ASP A 32 18.51 -12.81 -2.89
N ASN A 33 18.79 -12.68 -4.18
CA ASN A 33 18.21 -13.54 -5.22
C ASN A 33 18.67 -15.00 -5.13
N GLN A 34 19.80 -15.27 -4.45
CA GLN A 34 20.28 -16.64 -4.27
C GLN A 34 19.38 -17.41 -3.31
N GLN A 35 18.93 -16.76 -2.23
CA GLN A 35 18.03 -17.34 -1.26
C GLN A 35 16.55 -17.26 -1.70
N TYR A 36 16.13 -16.16 -2.33
CA TYR A 36 14.71 -15.88 -2.60
C TYR A 36 14.37 -15.79 -4.09
N LYS A 37 14.45 -16.94 -4.77
CA LYS A 37 14.21 -17.06 -6.22
C LYS A 37 12.85 -16.57 -6.72
N TYR A 38 11.83 -16.49 -5.85
CA TYR A 38 10.51 -15.96 -6.25
C TYR A 38 10.63 -14.53 -6.80
N TRP A 39 11.49 -13.70 -6.21
CA TRP A 39 11.64 -12.30 -6.62
C TRP A 39 12.62 -12.07 -7.77
N ASP A 40 13.45 -13.07 -8.10
CA ASP A 40 14.54 -12.93 -9.08
C ASP A 40 14.02 -12.47 -10.45
N PHE A 41 12.96 -13.11 -10.98
CA PHE A 41 12.35 -12.68 -12.24
C PHE A 41 11.59 -11.36 -12.13
N LEU A 42 11.09 -11.03 -10.93
CA LEU A 42 10.29 -9.82 -10.69
C LEU A 42 11.15 -8.56 -10.64
N LEU A 43 12.40 -8.66 -10.21
CA LEU A 43 13.37 -7.56 -10.26
C LEU A 43 13.70 -7.13 -11.69
N ASP A 44 13.74 -8.10 -12.62
CA ASP A 44 13.90 -7.83 -14.05
C ASP A 44 12.59 -7.40 -14.74
N THR A 45 11.47 -7.36 -13.99
CA THR A 45 10.13 -7.06 -14.53
C THR A 45 9.54 -5.76 -13.97
N TYR A 46 9.92 -5.34 -12.76
CA TYR A 46 9.33 -4.20 -12.05
C TYR A 46 10.41 -3.28 -11.47
N ASN A 47 10.14 -1.98 -11.50
CA ASN A 47 10.84 -1.03 -10.64
C ASN A 47 10.16 -1.03 -9.26
N TRP A 48 10.94 -0.78 -8.21
CA TRP A 48 10.45 -0.77 -6.83
C TRP A 48 10.76 0.56 -6.15
N MET A 49 9.74 1.14 -5.51
CA MET A 49 9.89 2.18 -4.50
C MET A 49 9.39 1.61 -3.19
N ILE A 50 10.20 1.65 -2.14
CA ILE A 50 9.84 1.08 -0.83
C ILE A 50 10.09 2.13 0.24
N SER A 51 9.05 2.49 0.99
CA SER A 51 9.13 3.34 2.19
C SER A 51 8.85 2.49 3.42
N PRO A 52 9.88 1.97 4.12
CA PRO A 52 9.69 0.95 5.14
C PRO A 52 9.09 1.48 6.45
N CYS A 53 9.30 2.76 6.78
CA CYS A 53 8.78 3.38 7.99
C CYS A 53 8.58 4.88 7.75
N ASP A 54 7.33 5.28 7.60
CA ASP A 54 6.95 6.66 7.29
C ASP A 54 6.84 7.55 8.54
N ASN A 55 6.49 6.98 9.69
CA ASN A 55 6.42 7.63 11.00
C ASN A 55 7.47 7.04 11.97
N PRO A 56 8.76 7.34 11.80
CA PRO A 56 9.80 6.80 12.67
C PRO A 56 9.66 7.27 14.13
N TYR A 57 9.12 8.47 14.37
CA TYR A 57 8.87 8.94 15.75
C TYR A 57 7.83 8.07 16.46
N GLY A 58 6.70 7.84 15.79
CA GLY A 58 5.61 7.04 16.33
C GLY A 58 6.01 5.58 16.48
N TYR A 59 6.77 5.04 15.52
CA TYR A 59 7.29 3.68 15.59
C TYR A 59 8.14 3.44 16.85
N GLU A 60 9.08 4.35 17.15
CA GLU A 60 9.93 4.26 18.35
C GLU A 60 9.15 4.46 19.68
N ARG A 61 7.89 4.90 19.61
CA ARG A 61 7.08 5.23 20.79
C ARG A 61 5.78 4.45 20.89
N ASP A 62 5.52 3.54 19.96
CA ASP A 62 4.25 2.81 19.87
C ASP A 62 3.05 3.76 19.86
N THR A 63 3.13 4.81 19.02
CA THR A 63 2.04 5.79 18.84
C THR A 63 1.62 5.92 17.40
N ARG A 64 0.31 6.00 17.17
CA ARG A 64 -0.30 6.30 15.88
C ARG A 64 0.24 7.59 15.26
N GLU A 65 0.27 8.66 16.05
CA GLU A 65 0.65 9.99 15.59
C GLU A 65 2.17 10.21 15.53
N ASN A 66 2.58 11.29 14.86
CA ASN A 66 3.98 11.74 14.81
C ASN A 66 4.38 12.56 16.05
N ALA A 67 5.58 13.16 16.02
CA ALA A 67 6.16 13.94 17.12
C ALA A 67 5.32 15.11 17.62
N VAL A 68 4.41 15.64 16.79
CA VAL A 68 3.56 16.78 17.11
C VAL A 68 2.09 16.38 17.30
N GLY A 69 1.79 15.07 17.38
CA GLY A 69 0.44 14.57 17.63
C GLY A 69 -0.48 14.62 16.41
N LEU A 70 0.07 14.60 15.19
CA LEU A 70 -0.71 14.53 13.95
C LEU A 70 -0.74 13.11 13.38
N ASP A 71 -1.93 12.66 12.97
CA ASP A 71 -2.11 11.44 12.16
C ASP A 71 -1.66 11.73 10.72
N LEU A 72 -0.47 11.23 10.35
CA LEU A 72 0.13 11.45 9.03
C LEU A 72 -0.78 10.98 7.89
N ASN A 73 -1.58 9.93 8.09
CA ASN A 73 -2.51 9.41 7.09
C ASN A 73 -3.79 10.26 6.97
N ARG A 74 -3.78 11.49 7.49
CA ARG A 74 -4.82 12.51 7.30
C ARG A 74 -4.27 13.79 6.66
N MET A 75 -2.96 13.89 6.49
CA MET A 75 -2.27 15.14 6.12
C MET A 75 -1.98 15.28 4.62
N PHE A 76 -2.41 14.34 3.76
CA PHE A 76 -2.03 14.39 2.34
C PHE A 76 -2.71 15.51 1.52
N GLU A 77 -3.70 16.22 2.09
CA GLU A 77 -4.32 17.41 1.48
C GLU A 77 -3.43 18.65 1.65
N THR A 78 -2.69 18.69 2.77
CA THR A 78 -1.77 19.77 3.15
C THR A 78 -0.45 19.15 3.64
N PRO A 79 0.26 18.40 2.78
CA PRO A 79 1.39 17.57 3.19
C PRO A 79 2.53 18.37 3.83
N GLU A 80 2.64 19.67 3.55
CA GLU A 80 3.58 20.60 4.16
C GLU A 80 3.37 20.84 5.66
N GLN A 81 2.24 20.41 6.24
CA GLN A 81 2.00 20.47 7.68
C GLN A 81 2.91 19.54 8.49
N THR A 82 3.45 18.48 7.87
CA THR A 82 4.42 17.57 8.52
C THR A 82 5.59 17.30 7.58
N LYS A 83 6.79 17.11 8.14
CA LYS A 83 7.99 16.85 7.33
C LYS A 83 7.96 15.47 6.69
N GLU A 84 7.31 14.53 7.34
CA GLU A 84 7.10 13.17 6.89
C GLU A 84 6.22 13.15 5.64
N THR A 85 5.02 13.73 5.69
CA THR A 85 4.13 13.77 4.52
C THR A 85 4.66 14.64 3.39
N GLU A 86 5.33 15.75 3.70
CA GLU A 86 6.02 16.59 2.71
C GLU A 86 7.05 15.77 1.94
N PHE A 87 7.92 15.04 2.65
CA PHE A 87 8.94 14.19 2.03
C PHE A 87 8.36 13.06 1.18
N ILE A 88 7.31 12.40 1.65
CA ILE A 88 6.62 11.33 0.91
C ILE A 88 6.07 11.87 -0.41
N VAL A 89 5.34 12.99 -0.35
CA VAL A 89 4.73 13.62 -1.54
C VAL A 89 5.80 14.13 -2.49
N GLU A 90 6.88 14.74 -2.00
CA GLU A 90 8.02 15.11 -2.83
C GLU A 90 8.65 13.91 -3.53
N SER A 91 8.83 12.80 -2.82
CA SER A 91 9.41 11.58 -3.38
C SER A 91 8.55 11.01 -4.51
N ILE A 92 7.22 10.99 -4.33
CA ILE A 92 6.28 10.59 -5.37
C ILE A 92 6.35 11.54 -6.58
N ARG A 93 6.42 12.86 -6.34
CA ARG A 93 6.49 13.88 -7.41
C ARG A 93 7.81 13.88 -8.18
N ARG A 94 8.89 13.35 -7.59
CA ARG A 94 10.20 13.18 -8.25
C ARG A 94 10.21 12.01 -9.23
N ILE A 95 9.25 11.08 -9.13
CA ILE A 95 9.05 10.06 -10.15
C ILE A 95 8.74 10.81 -11.46
N PRO A 96 9.46 10.56 -12.57
CA PRO A 96 9.30 11.29 -13.82
C PRO A 96 7.86 11.25 -14.36
N GLN A 97 7.05 12.25 -13.99
CA GLN A 97 5.74 12.48 -14.54
C GLN A 97 5.84 13.48 -15.69
N GLN A 98 5.23 13.19 -16.84
CA GLN A 98 5.16 14.16 -17.92
C GLN A 98 4.31 15.36 -17.50
N LYS A 99 4.95 16.44 -17.06
CA LYS A 99 4.40 17.79 -17.26
C LYS A 99 4.66 18.16 -18.73
N HIS A 100 3.62 18.03 -19.56
CA HIS A 100 3.55 18.43 -20.98
C HIS A 100 4.20 17.51 -22.03
N ILE A 101 3.44 16.56 -22.61
CA ILE A 101 3.62 16.17 -24.02
C ILE A 101 2.23 16.04 -24.67
N ASN A 102 2.05 16.78 -25.76
CA ASN A 102 0.89 16.72 -26.64
C ASN A 102 0.68 15.28 -27.14
N SER A 103 -0.59 14.88 -27.17
CA SER A 103 -1.15 13.74 -27.88
C SER A 103 -0.38 13.35 -29.16
N HIS A 104 -0.29 12.04 -29.43
CA HIS A 104 0.06 11.37 -30.70
C HIS A 104 1.39 10.61 -30.81
N ALA A 105 1.98 10.10 -29.72
CA ALA A 105 2.98 9.03 -29.87
C ALA A 105 3.01 8.12 -28.63
N GLY A 106 2.90 6.81 -28.85
CA GLY A 106 2.98 5.75 -27.84
C GLY A 106 4.31 5.79 -27.08
N SER A 107 4.32 6.55 -25.99
CA SER A 107 5.48 6.82 -25.16
C SER A 107 5.35 6.04 -23.85
N ASN A 108 6.25 5.07 -23.65
CA ASN A 108 6.39 4.34 -22.40
C ASN A 108 6.64 5.33 -21.24
N ARG A 109 5.84 5.18 -20.18
CA ARG A 109 5.74 6.02 -18.98
C ARG A 109 6.33 5.29 -17.76
N LEU A 110 7.02 5.98 -16.85
CA LEU A 110 7.25 5.47 -15.48
C LEU A 110 6.22 6.13 -14.56
N ALA A 111 5.11 5.44 -14.33
CA ALA A 111 4.12 5.81 -13.34
C ALA A 111 4.04 4.69 -12.29
N ILE A 112 3.68 5.04 -11.06
CA ILE A 112 3.34 4.03 -10.06
C ILE A 112 2.13 3.27 -10.62
N THR A 113 2.32 1.98 -10.88
CA THR A 113 1.30 1.12 -11.47
C THR A 113 0.42 0.50 -10.39
N LEU A 114 0.99 0.26 -9.21
CA LEU A 114 0.28 -0.19 -8.03
C LEU A 114 0.99 0.33 -6.78
N ALA A 115 0.20 0.80 -5.82
CA ALA A 115 0.65 1.06 -4.46
C ALA A 115 0.07 0.05 -3.47
N LEU A 116 0.90 -0.40 -2.54
CA LEU A 116 0.57 -1.29 -1.45
C LEU A 116 0.91 -0.58 -0.14
N ASP A 117 -0.09 -0.21 0.63
CA ASP A 117 0.07 0.51 1.89
C ASP A 117 -0.21 -0.46 3.05
N LEU A 118 0.80 -0.77 3.85
CA LEU A 118 0.75 -1.79 4.89
C LEU A 118 0.34 -1.18 6.23
N HIS A 119 -0.88 -1.47 6.67
CA HIS A 119 -1.49 -1.00 7.92
C HIS A 119 -1.87 -2.18 8.83
N GLU A 120 -2.20 -1.86 10.08
CA GLU A 120 -2.81 -2.80 11.01
C GLU A 120 -4.09 -2.22 11.64
N ASP A 121 -5.02 -3.10 12.02
CA ASP A 121 -6.27 -2.72 12.68
C ASP A 121 -6.39 -3.44 14.03
N MET A 122 -6.46 -2.66 15.12
CA MET A 122 -6.58 -3.20 16.47
C MET A 122 -7.95 -3.82 16.76
N ASP A 123 -9.00 -3.32 16.12
CA ASP A 123 -10.38 -3.72 16.37
C ASP A 123 -10.85 -4.86 15.44
N SER A 124 -10.08 -5.17 14.39
CA SER A 124 -10.50 -6.17 13.40
C SER A 124 -10.39 -7.62 13.88
N ALA A 125 -11.41 -8.41 13.51
CA ALA A 125 -11.44 -9.84 13.72
C ALA A 125 -10.62 -10.65 12.68
N GLY A 126 -10.08 -10.03 11.64
CA GLY A 126 -9.34 -10.72 10.58
C GLY A 126 -8.70 -9.76 9.59
N PHE A 127 -7.93 -10.28 8.66
CA PHE A 127 -7.40 -9.48 7.56
C PHE A 127 -8.52 -8.95 6.67
N TYR A 128 -8.39 -7.72 6.20
CA TYR A 128 -9.16 -7.16 5.10
C TYR A 128 -8.29 -6.16 4.35
N LEU A 129 -8.79 -5.62 3.24
CA LEU A 129 -8.12 -4.54 2.55
C LEU A 129 -9.11 -3.52 2.00
N TRP A 130 -8.63 -2.29 1.85
CA TRP A 130 -9.28 -1.26 1.06
C TRP A 130 -8.67 -1.24 -0.34
N GLU A 131 -9.50 -1.38 -1.36
CA GLU A 131 -9.11 -1.24 -2.75
C GLU A 131 -9.56 0.13 -3.27
N ARG A 132 -8.64 1.12 -3.23
CA ARG A 132 -8.93 2.49 -3.66
C ARG A 132 -8.41 2.75 -5.07
N ARG A 133 -9.31 3.23 -5.94
CA ARG A 133 -9.01 3.52 -7.35
C ARG A 133 -10.03 4.49 -7.96
N ARG A 134 -9.65 5.17 -9.04
CA ARG A 134 -10.54 6.10 -9.77
C ARG A 134 -11.44 5.44 -10.81
N THR A 135 -10.96 4.38 -11.45
CA THR A 135 -11.70 3.67 -12.50
C THR A 135 -12.01 2.26 -12.06
N TYR A 136 -12.90 1.58 -12.79
CA TYR A 136 -13.12 0.14 -12.64
C TYR A 136 -11.94 -0.68 -13.23
N HIS A 137 -10.68 -0.31 -12.91
CA HIS A 137 -9.56 -1.24 -13.11
C HIS A 137 -9.94 -2.59 -12.51
N LYS A 138 -9.49 -3.67 -13.13
CA LYS A 138 -9.86 -5.03 -12.72
C LYS A 138 -9.54 -5.21 -11.23
N PRO A 139 -10.53 -5.52 -10.37
CA PRO A 139 -10.28 -5.77 -8.95
C PRO A 139 -9.33 -6.94 -8.76
N ILE A 140 -8.32 -6.71 -7.93
CA ILE A 140 -7.35 -7.74 -7.52
C ILE A 140 -7.50 -8.07 -6.02
N GLY A 141 -8.27 -7.29 -5.27
CA GLY A 141 -8.53 -7.49 -3.84
C GLY A 141 -9.00 -8.92 -3.51
N ASP A 142 -9.93 -9.49 -4.27
CA ASP A 142 -10.45 -10.84 -4.02
C ASP A 142 -9.36 -11.91 -4.12
N ALA A 143 -8.46 -11.77 -5.10
CA ALA A 143 -7.35 -12.69 -5.30
C ALA A 143 -6.35 -12.61 -4.13
N ILE A 144 -6.11 -11.41 -3.62
CA ILE A 144 -5.26 -11.16 -2.46
C ILE A 144 -5.87 -11.79 -1.21
N VAL A 145 -7.14 -11.47 -0.93
CA VAL A 145 -7.87 -12.02 0.23
C VAL A 145 -7.91 -13.54 0.19
N ALA A 146 -8.14 -14.15 -0.98
CA ALA A 146 -8.13 -15.60 -1.14
C ALA A 146 -6.78 -16.24 -0.76
N LYS A 147 -5.66 -15.58 -1.09
CA LYS A 147 -4.32 -16.04 -0.70
C LYS A 147 -4.06 -15.84 0.78
N VAL A 148 -4.40 -14.68 1.33
CA VAL A 148 -4.20 -14.37 2.75
C VAL A 148 -5.06 -15.25 3.67
N ASN A 149 -6.22 -15.73 3.22
CA ASN A 149 -7.07 -16.66 3.96
C ASN A 149 -6.38 -18.01 4.29
N SER A 150 -5.26 -18.33 3.64
CA SER A 150 -4.41 -19.48 4.00
C SER A 150 -3.44 -19.21 5.18
N VAL A 151 -3.32 -17.95 5.59
CA VAL A 151 -2.41 -17.47 6.65
C VAL A 151 -3.18 -17.09 7.91
N CYS A 152 -4.28 -16.34 7.76
CA CYS A 152 -5.10 -15.89 8.87
C CYS A 152 -6.57 -15.73 8.47
N ASN A 153 -7.44 -15.57 9.47
CA ASN A 153 -8.86 -15.33 9.23
C ASN A 153 -9.07 -14.02 8.47
N ILE A 154 -10.05 -14.00 7.58
CA ILE A 154 -10.52 -12.80 6.87
C ILE A 154 -11.67 -12.17 7.65
N ASN A 155 -11.68 -10.84 7.79
CA ASN A 155 -12.83 -10.12 8.34
C ASN A 155 -13.95 -10.08 7.29
N ARG A 156 -14.97 -10.90 7.49
CA ARG A 156 -16.16 -11.01 6.61
C ARG A 156 -17.38 -10.28 7.15
N SER A 157 -17.21 -9.40 8.14
CA SER A 157 -18.29 -8.53 8.59
C SER A 157 -18.82 -7.73 7.40
N SER A 158 -20.14 -7.64 7.21
CA SER A 158 -20.72 -6.94 6.05
C SER A 158 -20.39 -5.44 6.04
N ILE A 159 -20.06 -4.87 7.20
CA ILE A 159 -19.64 -3.49 7.39
C ILE A 159 -18.36 -3.48 8.23
N ILE A 160 -17.36 -2.71 7.79
CA ILE A 160 -16.12 -2.41 8.52
C ILE A 160 -15.91 -0.90 8.42
N GLU A 161 -15.63 -0.22 9.54
CA GLU A 161 -15.43 1.24 9.58
C GLU A 161 -16.54 2.04 8.87
N GLY A 162 -17.79 1.55 8.94
CA GLY A 162 -18.96 2.17 8.30
C GLY A 162 -19.08 1.96 6.79
N HIS A 163 -18.22 1.15 6.17
CA HIS A 163 -18.22 0.88 4.73
C HIS A 163 -18.64 -0.56 4.42
N HIS A 164 -19.29 -0.75 3.26
CA HIS A 164 -19.63 -2.08 2.77
C HIS A 164 -18.36 -2.88 2.47
N ASN A 165 -18.25 -4.02 3.14
CA ASN A 165 -17.17 -4.98 2.94
C ASN A 165 -17.72 -6.19 2.20
N ASP A 166 -17.14 -6.48 1.03
CA ASP A 166 -17.43 -7.70 0.29
C ASP A 166 -16.34 -8.73 0.60
N ASN A 167 -16.63 -9.60 1.55
CA ASN A 167 -15.80 -10.76 1.86
C ASN A 167 -14.32 -10.48 2.19
N GLY A 168 -14.00 -9.30 2.74
CA GLY A 168 -12.64 -8.87 3.08
C GLY A 168 -12.09 -7.78 2.16
N VAL A 169 -12.87 -7.32 1.18
CA VAL A 169 -12.50 -6.22 0.28
C VAL A 169 -13.50 -5.08 0.42
N ILE A 170 -12.98 -3.89 0.75
CA ILE A 170 -13.74 -2.65 0.72
C ILE A 170 -13.29 -1.85 -0.50
N THR A 171 -14.15 -1.73 -1.51
CA THR A 171 -13.82 -0.94 -2.72
C THR A 171 -14.20 0.53 -2.52
N LEU A 172 -13.23 1.42 -2.68
CA LEU A 172 -13.44 2.87 -2.67
C LEU A 172 -13.24 3.44 -4.07
N LEU A 173 -14.36 3.70 -4.75
CA LEU A 173 -14.40 4.48 -6.00
C LEU A 173 -14.75 5.92 -5.62
N ASP A 174 -13.79 6.84 -5.77
CA ASP A 174 -13.92 8.30 -5.54
C ASP A 174 -14.98 8.71 -4.52
N GLN A 175 -14.67 8.54 -3.23
CA GLN A 175 -15.45 9.13 -2.14
C GLN A 175 -14.65 10.26 -1.48
N ILE A 176 -15.26 11.44 -1.42
CA ILE A 176 -14.82 12.56 -0.60
C ILE A 176 -14.97 12.12 0.86
N THR A 177 -13.86 12.02 1.57
CA THR A 177 -13.83 11.79 3.01
C THR A 177 -13.86 13.12 3.74
N SER A 178 -14.55 13.18 4.90
CA SER A 178 -14.57 14.37 5.76
C SER A 178 -13.36 14.49 6.69
N LYS A 179 -12.53 13.44 6.80
CA LYS A 179 -11.41 13.33 7.75
C LYS A 179 -10.04 13.59 7.10
N GLY A 180 -9.88 14.68 6.34
CA GLY A 180 -8.64 14.94 5.60
C GLY A 180 -8.33 13.86 4.54
N TRP A 181 -7.16 13.93 3.91
CA TRP A 181 -6.77 13.02 2.85
C TRP A 181 -5.76 11.98 3.33
N THR A 182 -6.04 10.72 3.00
CA THR A 182 -5.12 9.59 3.19
C THR A 182 -4.11 9.51 2.05
N ARG A 183 -3.03 8.73 2.25
CA ARG A 183 -2.10 8.36 1.19
C ARG A 183 -2.83 7.76 -0.01
N GLY A 184 -3.67 6.75 0.25
CA GLY A 184 -4.43 6.06 -0.79
C GLY A 184 -5.32 7.01 -1.58
N ARG A 185 -5.88 8.04 -0.93
CA ARG A 185 -6.64 9.10 -1.61
C ARG A 185 -5.77 9.95 -2.52
N TYR A 186 -4.65 10.44 -2.01
CA TYR A 186 -3.69 11.23 -2.80
C TYR A 186 -3.23 10.46 -4.04
N LEU A 187 -2.81 9.20 -3.87
CA LEU A 187 -2.36 8.34 -4.97
C LEU A 187 -3.46 8.12 -6.01
N ALA A 188 -4.68 7.82 -5.58
CA ALA A 188 -5.79 7.64 -6.51
C ALA A 188 -6.12 8.94 -7.24
N GLU A 189 -6.40 10.02 -6.52
CA GLU A 189 -6.98 11.25 -7.09
C GLU A 189 -5.94 12.10 -7.86
N HIS A 190 -4.72 12.25 -7.34
CA HIS A 190 -3.67 13.08 -7.96
C HIS A 190 -2.76 12.29 -8.88
N GLU A 191 -2.38 11.07 -8.50
CA GLU A 191 -1.39 10.28 -9.23
C GLU A 191 -2.05 9.25 -10.17
N ASN A 192 -3.39 9.17 -10.19
CA ASN A 192 -4.15 8.18 -10.94
C ASN A 192 -3.61 6.74 -10.73
N THR A 193 -3.21 6.45 -9.50
CA THR A 193 -2.55 5.21 -9.09
C THR A 193 -3.48 4.40 -8.19
N PRO A 194 -3.80 3.13 -8.50
CA PRO A 194 -4.55 2.28 -7.59
C PRO A 194 -3.73 1.99 -6.33
N CYS A 195 -4.37 2.07 -5.17
CA CYS A 195 -3.76 1.82 -3.87
C CYS A 195 -4.55 0.76 -3.10
N LEU A 196 -3.86 -0.30 -2.68
CA LEU A 196 -4.39 -1.30 -1.77
C LEU A 196 -3.89 -0.99 -0.36
N ILE A 197 -4.80 -0.65 0.54
CA ILE A 197 -4.49 -0.49 1.96
C ILE A 197 -4.77 -1.83 2.63
N LEU A 198 -3.73 -2.49 3.13
CA LEU A 198 -3.79 -3.84 3.68
C LEU A 198 -3.87 -3.76 5.20
N GLU A 199 -4.81 -4.46 5.83
CA GLU A 199 -5.13 -4.29 7.25
C GLU A 199 -4.96 -5.64 7.96
N THR A 200 -3.83 -5.87 8.63
CA THR A 200 -3.67 -7.06 9.47
C THR A 200 -4.11 -6.78 10.91
N PRO A 201 -4.80 -7.70 11.59
CA PRO A 201 -5.29 -7.41 12.92
C PRO A 201 -4.19 -7.52 13.98
N THR A 202 -3.99 -6.47 14.78
CA THR A 202 -2.83 -6.38 15.69
C THR A 202 -2.81 -7.49 16.75
N ARG A 203 -3.99 -8.04 17.08
CA ARG A 203 -4.20 -9.14 18.04
C ARG A 203 -3.64 -10.50 17.61
N LEU A 204 -3.23 -10.67 16.35
CA LEU A 204 -2.58 -11.90 15.89
C LEU A 204 -1.11 -11.95 16.31
N ASP A 205 -0.52 -13.14 16.31
CA ASP A 205 0.93 -13.30 16.44
C ASP A 205 1.65 -12.43 15.41
N TRP A 206 2.66 -11.70 15.87
CA TRP A 206 3.62 -10.95 15.07
C TRP A 206 3.97 -11.62 13.75
N ASN A 207 4.41 -12.88 13.79
CA ASN A 207 4.85 -13.60 12.59
C ASN A 207 3.71 -13.86 11.61
N THR A 208 2.48 -14.06 12.11
CA THR A 208 1.30 -14.23 11.27
C THR A 208 0.93 -12.92 10.57
N ARG A 209 1.02 -11.78 11.25
CA ARG A 209 0.75 -10.45 10.67
C ARG A 209 1.74 -10.12 9.55
N VAL A 210 3.03 -10.28 9.83
CA VAL A 210 4.11 -10.09 8.83
C VAL A 210 3.93 -11.03 7.64
N LYS A 211 3.61 -12.32 7.89
CA LYS A 211 3.36 -13.30 6.83
C LYS A 211 2.13 -12.95 5.99
N ALA A 212 1.06 -12.44 6.61
CA ALA A 212 -0.14 -12.03 5.90
C ALA A 212 0.14 -10.85 4.95
N HIS A 213 0.89 -9.83 5.39
CA HIS A 213 1.35 -8.76 4.52
C HIS A 213 2.20 -9.29 3.36
N MET A 214 3.20 -10.15 3.64
CA MET A 214 4.07 -10.68 2.59
C MET A 214 3.28 -11.49 1.55
N VAL A 215 2.36 -12.34 1.98
CA VAL A 215 1.48 -13.10 1.07
C VAL A 215 0.57 -12.17 0.28
N ALA A 216 0.08 -11.09 0.88
CA ALA A 216 -0.75 -10.12 0.18
C ALA A 216 0.04 -9.37 -0.90
N ILE A 217 1.29 -8.98 -0.62
CA ILE A 217 2.20 -8.37 -1.60
C ILE A 217 2.44 -9.34 -2.75
N GLN A 218 2.84 -10.58 -2.47
CA GLN A 218 3.07 -11.61 -3.51
C GLN A 218 1.83 -11.81 -4.39
N ALA A 219 0.65 -11.93 -3.79
CA ALA A 219 -0.60 -12.09 -4.52
C ALA A 219 -0.91 -10.89 -5.42
N ALA A 220 -0.65 -9.66 -4.95
CA ALA A 220 -0.86 -8.46 -5.74
C ALA A 220 0.09 -8.40 -6.95
N ILE A 221 1.36 -8.78 -6.76
CA ILE A 221 2.37 -8.82 -7.82
C ILE A 221 2.04 -9.89 -8.86
N ASP A 222 1.63 -11.10 -8.43
CA ASP A 222 1.17 -12.16 -9.32
C ASP A 222 0.02 -11.67 -10.21
N MET A 223 -0.92 -10.89 -9.64
CA MET A 223 -2.04 -10.34 -10.38
C MET A 223 -1.64 -9.27 -11.39
N LEU A 224 -0.67 -8.41 -11.05
CA LEU A 224 -0.09 -7.45 -12.00
C LEU A 224 0.62 -8.13 -13.16
N TYR A 225 1.28 -9.27 -12.91
CA TYR A 225 1.98 -10.02 -13.94
C TYR A 225 1.01 -10.70 -14.92
N VAL A 226 -0.04 -11.32 -14.40
CA VAL A 226 -1.04 -12.03 -15.22
C VAL A 226 -1.99 -11.07 -15.94
N ASN A 227 -2.28 -9.90 -15.36
CA ASN A 227 -3.18 -8.89 -15.92
C ASN A 227 -2.56 -7.49 -15.77
N PRO A 228 -1.82 -6.98 -16.78
CA PRO A 228 -1.34 -5.60 -16.75
C PRO A 228 -2.53 -4.64 -16.60
N LEU A 229 -2.54 -3.83 -15.53
CA LEU A 229 -3.64 -2.92 -15.16
C LEU A 229 -3.81 -1.72 -16.10
#